data_AF-S0F400-F1
#
_entry.id   AF-S0F400-F1
#
_cell.length_a   1.000
_cell.length_b   1.000
_cell.length_c   1.000
_cell.angle_alpha   90.00
_cell.angle_beta   90.00
_cell.angle_gamma   90.00
#
_symmetry.space_group_name_H-M   'P 1'
#
loop_
_entity.id
_entity.type
_entity.pdbx_description
1 polymer ?
#
loop_
_entity_poly.entity_id
_entity_poly.type
_entity_poly.pdbx_seq_one_letter_code
_entity_poly.pdbx_strand_id
1 'polypeptide(L)'
;MITEKLLTPDILQTIIICCTIIIIATIGVSAYRVYQKQLRSWGSYIYYASILTLIGIIVFSNAFYGNRNVLDFISLASALISIILAVVTILYSFYSNSQSTGQVEILNNAAKSVEEATLSYSESAESLQENISKIIAAVNRVEEKTDRIIDMAFGSVSGTNNHLINFDLEAYIKEYVDLASPVGVVAMYACIKSKDANKNWNLDLFISENNQFYCSGFLISTTSAGFITLNIDFSNGNVSSL
;
A
#
# COMPACT_ATOMS: atom_id res chain seq x y z
N MET A 1 -39.85 -48.74 41.75
CA MET A 1 -40.70 -48.25 42.87
C MET A 1 -40.01 -47.15 43.69
N ILE A 2 -39.23 -46.26 43.06
CA ILE A 2 -38.60 -45.08 43.73
C ILE A 2 -38.93 -43.81 42.92
N THR A 3 -39.14 -43.93 41.61
CA THR A 3 -39.51 -42.82 40.72
C THR A 3 -40.96 -42.34 40.88
N GLU A 4 -41.90 -43.19 41.33
CA GLU A 4 -43.31 -42.80 41.53
C GLU A 4 -43.56 -41.99 42.81
N LYS A 5 -42.63 -41.97 43.76
CA LYS A 5 -42.78 -41.21 45.02
C LYS A 5 -42.15 -39.82 44.98
N LEU A 6 -41.36 -39.48 43.96
CA LEU A 6 -40.67 -38.19 43.87
C LEU A 6 -41.54 -37.08 43.24
N LEU A 7 -42.59 -37.44 42.49
CA LEU A 7 -43.62 -36.53 42.01
C LEU A 7 -44.89 -36.64 42.86
N THR A 8 -44.79 -36.23 44.13
CA THR A 8 -46.02 -35.91 44.88
C THR A 8 -46.65 -34.66 44.22
N PRO A 9 -47.96 -34.58 44.03
CA PRO A 9 -48.63 -33.40 43.44
C PRO A 9 -48.20 -32.08 44.11
N ASP A 10 -47.86 -32.12 45.40
CA ASP A 10 -47.33 -31.00 46.17
C ASP A 10 -45.96 -30.50 45.68
N ILE A 11 -45.06 -31.39 45.27
CA ILE A 11 -43.73 -31.03 44.74
C ILE A 11 -43.88 -30.36 43.37
N LEU A 12 -44.81 -30.86 42.55
CA LEU A 12 -45.09 -30.30 41.23
C LEU A 12 -45.73 -28.90 41.35
N GLN A 13 -46.70 -28.74 42.25
CA GLN A 13 -47.34 -27.46 42.51
C GLN A 13 -46.34 -26.45 43.09
N THR A 14 -45.40 -26.90 43.93
CA THR A 14 -44.31 -26.06 44.44
C THR A 14 -43.37 -25.59 43.32
N ILE A 15 -43.04 -26.45 42.36
CA ILE A 15 -42.20 -26.08 41.20
C ILE A 15 -42.91 -25.06 40.31
N ILE A 16 -44.21 -25.24 40.04
CA ILE A 16 -45.00 -24.30 39.23
C ILE A 16 -45.08 -22.93 39.92
N ILE A 17 -45.30 -22.90 41.24
CA ILE A 17 -45.32 -21.66 42.03
C ILE A 17 -43.94 -20.99 42.06
N CYS A 18 -42.85 -21.75 42.19
CA CYS A 18 -41.50 -21.20 42.09
C CYS A 18 -41.23 -20.60 40.70
N CYS A 19 -41.68 -21.26 39.62
CA CYS A 19 -41.54 -20.75 38.26
C CYS A 19 -42.33 -19.45 38.03
N THR A 20 -43.55 -19.33 38.55
CA THR A 20 -44.32 -18.08 38.44
C THR A 20 -43.68 -16.95 39.24
N ILE A 21 -43.13 -17.24 40.42
CA ILE A 21 -42.37 -16.26 41.22
C ILE A 21 -41.11 -15.78 40.47
N ILE A 22 -40.39 -16.67 39.79
CA ILE A 22 -39.19 -16.31 39.01
C ILE A 22 -39.57 -15.44 37.80
N ILE A 23 -40.68 -15.75 37.12
CA ILE A 23 -41.20 -14.93 36.02
C ILE A 23 -41.61 -13.53 36.52
N ILE A 24 -42.30 -13.44 37.65
CA ILE A 24 -42.71 -12.15 38.23
C ILE A 24 -41.49 -11.35 38.70
N ALA A 25 -40.51 -11.99 39.33
CA ALA A 25 -39.28 -11.34 39.78
C ALA A 25 -38.45 -10.80 38.60
N THR A 26 -38.37 -11.53 37.49
CA THR A 26 -37.65 -11.09 36.28
C THR A 26 -38.39 -9.97 35.53
N ILE A 27 -39.72 -9.99 35.48
CA ILE A 27 -40.53 -8.86 35.01
C ILE A 27 -40.33 -7.64 35.91
N GLY A 28 -40.30 -7.82 37.23
CA GLY A 28 -40.02 -6.75 38.19
C GLY A 28 -38.62 -6.14 38.02
N VAL A 29 -37.59 -6.96 37.85
CA VAL A 29 -36.21 -6.51 37.62
C VAL A 29 -36.06 -5.81 36.27
N SER A 30 -36.72 -6.29 35.22
CA SER A 30 -36.71 -5.63 33.91
C SER A 30 -37.46 -4.29 33.94
N ALA A 31 -38.60 -4.19 34.63
CA ALA A 31 -39.32 -2.93 34.84
C ALA A 31 -38.54 -1.93 35.71
N TYR A 32 -37.90 -2.40 36.79
CA TYR A 32 -37.06 -1.57 37.66
C TYR A 32 -35.83 -1.01 36.95
N ARG A 33 -35.21 -1.78 36.05
CA ARG A 33 -34.06 -1.30 35.25
C ARG A 33 -34.45 -0.39 34.09
N VAL A 34 -35.66 -0.55 33.52
CA VAL A 34 -36.24 0.43 32.57
C VAL A 34 -36.46 1.78 33.26
N TYR A 35 -36.91 1.77 34.52
CA TYR A 35 -37.03 2.98 35.34
C TYR A 35 -35.67 3.66 35.60
N GLN A 36 -34.58 2.89 35.74
CA GLN A 36 -33.22 3.41 35.98
C GLN A 36 -32.39 3.79 34.73
N LYS A 37 -32.93 3.72 33.51
CA LYS A 37 -32.26 4.15 32.25
C LYS A 37 -30.83 3.58 32.03
N GLN A 38 -30.56 2.32 32.37
CA GLN A 38 -29.25 1.69 32.12
C GLN A 38 -29.03 1.35 30.64
N LEU A 39 -27.79 1.54 30.15
CA LEU A 39 -27.39 1.28 28.76
C LEU A 39 -27.41 -0.22 28.44
N ARG A 40 -27.98 -0.55 27.28
CA ARG A 40 -28.67 -1.83 27.02
C ARG A 40 -27.79 -2.79 26.23
N SER A 41 -27.25 -3.85 26.86
CA SER A 41 -26.44 -4.88 26.16
C SER A 41 -27.32 -6.01 25.61
N TRP A 42 -27.20 -6.28 24.30
CA TRP A 42 -27.97 -7.32 23.58
C TRP A 42 -27.75 -8.73 24.15
N GLY A 43 -26.56 -9.03 24.68
CA GLY A 43 -26.23 -10.35 25.23
C GLY A 43 -27.04 -10.74 26.46
N SER A 44 -27.47 -9.77 27.28
CA SER A 44 -28.26 -10.05 28.48
C SER A 44 -29.66 -10.58 28.13
N TYR A 45 -30.28 -10.06 27.07
CA TYR A 45 -31.60 -10.52 26.62
C TYR A 45 -31.57 -11.96 26.08
N ILE A 46 -30.53 -12.30 25.32
CA ILE A 46 -30.36 -13.66 24.78
C ILE A 46 -30.16 -14.66 25.93
N TYR A 47 -29.40 -14.29 26.96
CA TYR A 47 -29.19 -15.11 28.14
C TYR A 47 -30.49 -15.36 28.92
N TYR A 48 -31.25 -14.31 29.25
CA TYR A 48 -32.52 -14.46 29.97
C TYR A 48 -33.59 -15.17 29.12
N ALA A 49 -33.66 -14.91 27.82
CA ALA A 49 -34.57 -15.57 26.91
C ALA A 49 -34.27 -17.08 26.79
N SER A 50 -32.99 -17.47 26.73
CA SER A 50 -32.55 -18.87 26.66
C SER A 50 -32.88 -19.65 27.94
N ILE A 51 -32.71 -19.05 29.11
CA ILE A 51 -33.11 -19.67 30.38
C ILE A 51 -34.63 -19.83 30.46
N LEU A 52 -35.39 -18.83 30.00
CA LEU A 52 -36.84 -18.85 30.01
C LEU A 52 -37.42 -19.90 29.05
N THR A 53 -36.86 -20.08 27.85
CA THR A 53 -37.28 -21.17 26.95
C THR A 53 -36.93 -22.53 27.51
N LEU A 54 -35.76 -22.71 28.14
CA LEU A 54 -35.35 -23.99 28.72
C LEU A 54 -36.28 -24.42 29.87
N ILE A 55 -36.63 -23.48 30.76
CA ILE A 55 -37.61 -23.73 31.83
C ILE A 55 -39.00 -24.01 31.25
N GLY A 56 -39.41 -23.27 30.22
CA GLY A 56 -40.68 -23.50 29.52
C GLY A 56 -40.81 -24.91 28.93
N ILE A 57 -39.74 -25.43 28.33
CA ILE A 57 -39.69 -26.80 27.78
C ILE A 57 -39.82 -27.84 28.89
N ILE A 58 -39.14 -27.65 30.03
CA ILE A 58 -39.21 -28.58 31.17
C ILE A 58 -40.63 -28.64 31.75
N VAL A 59 -41.27 -27.48 31.96
CA VAL A 59 -42.64 -27.40 32.49
C VAL A 59 -43.64 -27.99 31.50
N PHE A 60 -43.53 -27.65 30.21
CA PHE A 60 -44.41 -28.18 29.17
C PHE A 60 -44.25 -29.70 29.02
N SER A 61 -43.02 -30.20 29.01
CA SER A 61 -42.73 -31.63 28.90
C SER A 61 -43.34 -32.42 30.06
N ASN A 62 -43.25 -31.90 31.29
CA ASN A 62 -43.79 -32.58 32.47
C ASN A 62 -45.33 -32.50 32.56
N ALA A 63 -45.93 -31.36 32.17
CA ALA A 63 -47.38 -31.18 32.20
C ALA A 63 -48.12 -32.05 31.17
N PHE A 64 -47.48 -32.36 30.04
CA PHE A 64 -48.11 -33.06 28.92
C PHE A 64 -47.48 -34.42 28.59
N TYR A 65 -46.54 -34.93 29.40
CA TYR A 65 -45.85 -36.21 29.17
C TYR A 65 -46.80 -37.40 28.95
N GLY A 66 -47.95 -37.42 29.62
CA GLY A 66 -48.96 -38.49 29.51
C GLY A 66 -50.02 -38.28 28.41
N ASN A 67 -50.05 -37.13 27.73
CA ASN A 67 -51.09 -36.81 26.76
C ASN A 67 -50.66 -37.14 25.33
N ARG A 68 -51.13 -38.28 24.81
CA ARG A 68 -50.81 -38.76 23.45
C ARG A 68 -51.16 -37.75 22.35
N ASN A 69 -52.27 -37.02 22.46
CA ASN A 69 -52.69 -36.06 21.43
C ASN A 69 -51.69 -34.89 21.29
N VAL A 70 -51.09 -34.45 22.41
CA VAL A 70 -50.07 -33.39 22.41
C VAL A 70 -48.75 -33.92 21.84
N LEU A 71 -48.42 -35.18 22.13
CA LEU A 71 -47.23 -35.84 21.59
C LEU A 71 -47.33 -36.06 20.07
N ASP A 72 -48.51 -36.42 19.55
CA ASP A 72 -48.73 -36.58 18.12
C ASP A 72 -48.65 -35.22 17.40
N PHE A 73 -49.17 -34.15 18.03
CA PHE A 73 -49.06 -32.79 17.51
C PHE A 73 -47.61 -32.29 17.47
N ILE A 74 -46.81 -32.51 18.52
CA ILE A 74 -45.40 -32.09 18.52
C ILE A 74 -44.58 -32.87 17.50
N SER A 75 -44.88 -34.16 17.31
CA SER A 75 -44.26 -34.99 16.27
C SER A 75 -44.55 -34.44 14.87
N LEU A 76 -45.82 -34.07 14.60
CA LEU A 76 -46.22 -33.46 13.33
C LEU A 76 -45.58 -32.08 13.12
N ALA A 77 -45.57 -31.23 14.15
CA ALA A 77 -44.94 -29.91 14.08
C ALA A 77 -43.43 -30.01 13.83
N SER A 78 -42.75 -30.96 14.49
CA SER A 78 -41.32 -31.22 14.28
C SER A 78 -41.03 -31.69 12.85
N ALA A 79 -41.89 -32.53 12.28
CA ALA A 79 -41.76 -32.96 10.88
C ALA A 79 -41.92 -31.79 9.92
N LEU A 80 -42.90 -30.91 10.14
CA LEU A 80 -43.11 -29.70 9.33
C LEU A 80 -41.93 -28.73 9.42
N ILE A 81 -41.40 -28.49 10.62
CA ILE A 81 -40.22 -27.62 10.82
C ILE A 81 -39.01 -28.19 10.06
N SER A 82 -38.82 -29.51 10.08
CA SER A 82 -37.73 -30.17 9.36
C SER A 82 -37.85 -29.99 7.84
N ILE A 83 -39.06 -30.09 7.29
CA ILE A 83 -39.32 -29.87 5.86
C ILE A 83 -39.03 -28.40 5.49
N ILE A 84 -39.50 -27.45 6.31
CA ILE A 84 -39.28 -26.02 6.07
C ILE A 84 -37.79 -25.67 6.10
N LEU A 85 -37.04 -26.17 7.09
CA LEU A 85 -35.59 -25.96 7.17
C LEU A 85 -34.84 -26.55 5.98
N ALA A 86 -35.26 -27.72 5.49
CA ALA A 86 -34.68 -28.32 4.29
C ALA A 86 -34.91 -27.43 3.06
N VAL A 87 -36.12 -26.90 2.87
CA VAL A 87 -36.43 -25.97 1.76
C VAL A 87 -35.61 -24.69 1.87
N VAL A 88 -35.52 -24.09 3.06
CA VAL A 88 -34.68 -22.89 3.30
C VAL A 88 -33.21 -23.18 2.96
N THR A 89 -32.71 -24.34 3.34
CA THR A 89 -31.33 -24.76 3.03
C THR A 89 -31.11 -24.90 1.53
N ILE A 90 -32.05 -25.52 0.82
CA ILE A 90 -32.00 -25.66 -0.64
C ILE A 90 -32.00 -24.28 -1.30
N LEU A 91 -32.90 -23.37 -0.91
CA LEU A 91 -32.98 -22.02 -1.43
C LEU A 91 -31.70 -21.22 -1.17
N TYR A 92 -31.15 -21.31 0.05
CA TYR A 92 -29.91 -20.63 0.40
C TYR A 92 -28.72 -21.18 -0.40
N SER A 93 -28.64 -22.50 -0.62
CA SER A 93 -27.63 -23.11 -1.48
C SER A 93 -27.74 -22.60 -2.91
N PHE A 94 -28.95 -22.50 -3.48
CA PHE A 94 -29.15 -21.95 -4.81
C PHE A 94 -28.82 -20.45 -4.89
N TYR A 95 -29.21 -19.67 -3.88
CA TYR A 95 -28.93 -18.24 -3.81
C TYR A 95 -27.43 -17.93 -3.62
N SER A 96 -26.75 -18.71 -2.77
CA SER A 96 -25.30 -18.62 -2.60
C SER A 96 -24.57 -19.04 -3.87
N ASN A 97 -25.08 -20.07 -4.57
CA ASN A 97 -24.51 -20.52 -5.84
C ASN A 97 -24.77 -19.52 -6.98
N SER A 98 -25.90 -18.80 -6.98
CA SER A 98 -26.19 -17.79 -8.00
C SER A 98 -25.33 -16.53 -7.86
N GLN A 99 -24.92 -16.16 -6.64
CA GLN A 99 -23.90 -15.12 -6.42
C GLN A 99 -22.50 -15.51 -6.93
N SER A 100 -22.22 -16.80 -7.15
CA SER A 100 -20.95 -17.26 -7.74
C SER A 100 -20.71 -16.65 -9.12
N THR A 101 -21.76 -16.27 -9.86
CA THR A 101 -21.66 -15.63 -11.18
C THR A 101 -20.90 -14.30 -11.12
N GLY A 102 -21.13 -13.49 -10.07
CA GLY A 102 -20.41 -12.22 -9.90
C GLY A 102 -18.94 -12.42 -9.53
N GLN A 103 -18.61 -13.49 -8.79
CA GLN A 103 -17.22 -13.83 -8.48
C GLN A 103 -16.47 -14.34 -9.71
N VAL A 104 -17.14 -15.09 -10.60
CA VAL A 104 -16.57 -15.51 -11.90
C VAL A 104 -16.33 -14.30 -12.81
N GLU A 105 -17.24 -13.32 -12.82
CA GLU A 105 -17.07 -12.08 -13.59
C GLU A 105 -15.90 -11.24 -13.06
N ILE A 106 -15.78 -11.08 -11.75
CA ILE A 106 -14.65 -10.38 -11.12
C ILE A 106 -13.33 -11.10 -11.44
N LEU A 107 -13.30 -12.43 -11.37
CA LEU A 107 -12.12 -13.22 -11.72
C LEU A 107 -11.75 -13.06 -13.20
N ASN A 108 -12.73 -13.07 -14.11
CA ASN A 108 -12.51 -12.88 -15.54
C ASN A 108 -11.97 -11.48 -15.86
N ASN A 109 -12.51 -10.44 -15.20
CA ASN A 109 -12.01 -9.08 -15.34
C ASN A 109 -10.58 -8.92 -14.78
N ALA A 110 -10.28 -9.55 -13.64
CA ALA A 110 -8.93 -9.57 -13.09
C ALA A 110 -7.95 -10.29 -14.02
N ALA A 111 -8.33 -11.45 -14.57
CA ALA A 111 -7.53 -12.19 -15.53
C ALA A 111 -7.26 -11.36 -16.81
N LYS A 112 -8.28 -10.68 -17.34
CA LYS A 112 -8.13 -9.79 -18.49
C LYS A 112 -7.19 -8.61 -18.22
N SER A 113 -7.28 -8.00 -17.04
CA SER A 113 -6.38 -6.90 -16.65
C SER A 113 -4.93 -7.38 -16.54
N VAL A 114 -4.70 -8.60 -16.04
CA VAL A 114 -3.37 -9.22 -15.99
C VAL A 114 -2.85 -9.52 -17.40
N GLU A 115 -3.70 -10.02 -18.30
CA GLU A 115 -3.34 -10.25 -19.71
C GLU A 115 -2.90 -8.96 -20.41
N GLU A 116 -3.69 -7.88 -20.30
CA GLU A 116 -3.36 -6.56 -20.86
C GLU A 116 -2.04 -6.02 -20.29
N ALA A 117 -1.83 -6.13 -18.97
CA ALA A 117 -0.57 -5.72 -18.33
C ALA A 117 0.63 -6.55 -18.84
N THR A 118 0.44 -7.86 -19.04
CA THR A 118 1.49 -8.75 -19.53
C THR A 118 1.86 -8.44 -20.99
N LEU A 119 0.87 -8.15 -21.83
CA LEU A 119 1.10 -7.71 -23.21
C LEU A 119 1.87 -6.39 -23.26
N SER A 120 1.46 -5.39 -22.47
CA SER A 120 2.16 -4.10 -22.39
C SER A 120 3.59 -4.26 -21.86
N TYR A 121 3.82 -5.16 -20.90
CA TYR A 121 5.16 -5.49 -20.44
C TYR A 121 6.01 -6.16 -21.52
N SER A 122 5.43 -7.09 -22.29
CA SER A 122 6.13 -7.74 -23.40
C SER A 122 6.55 -6.72 -24.47
N GLU A 123 5.64 -5.83 -24.85
CA GLU A 123 5.92 -4.75 -25.81
C GLU A 123 7.02 -3.79 -25.28
N SER A 124 6.93 -3.43 -24.00
CA SER A 124 7.95 -2.59 -23.36
C SER A 124 9.32 -3.27 -23.30
N ALA A 125 9.35 -4.58 -23.03
CA ALA A 125 10.57 -5.37 -23.01
C ALA A 125 11.21 -5.48 -24.41
N GLU A 126 10.39 -5.66 -25.45
CA GLU A 126 10.83 -5.68 -26.84
C GLU A 126 11.39 -4.31 -27.27
N SER A 127 10.69 -3.22 -26.93
CA SER A 127 11.17 -1.85 -27.18
C SER A 127 12.48 -1.57 -26.44
N LEU A 128 12.61 -2.02 -25.19
CA LEU A 128 13.85 -1.88 -24.43
C LEU A 128 15.00 -2.66 -25.08
N GLN A 129 14.76 -3.87 -25.56
CA GLN A 129 15.75 -4.67 -26.28
C GLN A 129 16.21 -3.97 -27.57
N GLU A 130 15.27 -3.39 -28.34
CA GLU A 130 15.60 -2.61 -29.53
C GLU A 130 16.46 -1.38 -29.19
N ASN A 131 16.11 -0.66 -28.13
CA ASN A 131 16.87 0.50 -27.67
C ASN A 131 18.28 0.11 -27.20
N ILE A 132 18.44 -1.01 -26.48
CA ILE A 132 19.76 -1.54 -26.09
C ILE A 132 20.59 -1.86 -27.33
N SER A 133 20.01 -2.47 -28.36
CA SER A 133 20.69 -2.76 -29.62
C SER A 133 21.19 -1.48 -30.31
N LYS A 134 20.36 -0.43 -30.36
CA LYS A 134 20.74 0.89 -30.89
C LYS A 134 21.88 1.53 -30.10
N ILE A 135 21.86 1.42 -28.77
CA ILE A 135 22.94 1.92 -27.91
C ILE A 135 24.24 1.19 -28.22
N ILE A 136 24.24 -0.14 -28.29
CA ILE A 136 25.43 -0.94 -28.64
C ILE A 136 26.00 -0.50 -30.00
N ALA A 137 25.14 -0.35 -31.01
CA ALA A 137 25.58 0.10 -32.33
C ALA A 137 26.19 1.51 -32.30
N ALA A 138 25.60 2.44 -31.53
CA ALA A 138 26.13 3.78 -31.36
C ALA A 138 27.48 3.77 -30.62
N VAL A 139 27.64 2.95 -29.59
CA VAL A 139 28.89 2.76 -28.85
C VAL A 139 29.98 2.22 -29.76
N ASN A 140 29.71 1.16 -30.52
CA ASN A 140 30.68 0.60 -31.47
C ASN A 140 31.12 1.64 -32.51
N ARG A 141 30.20 2.50 -32.96
CA ARG A 141 30.54 3.60 -33.89
C ARG A 141 31.39 4.69 -33.24
N VAL A 142 31.18 4.97 -31.95
CA VAL A 142 32.03 5.88 -31.19
C VAL A 142 33.40 5.28 -30.99
N GLU A 143 33.49 4.00 -30.65
CA GLU A 143 34.75 3.25 -30.53
C GLU A 143 35.55 3.30 -31.84
N GLU A 144 34.93 2.96 -32.99
CA GLU A 144 35.58 3.04 -34.29
C GLU A 144 36.08 4.46 -34.64
N LYS A 145 35.30 5.49 -34.28
CA LYS A 145 35.71 6.89 -34.48
C LYS A 145 36.86 7.29 -33.55
N THR A 146 36.82 6.86 -32.30
CA THR A 146 37.88 7.12 -31.32
C THR A 146 39.16 6.41 -31.73
N ASP A 147 39.09 5.15 -32.15
CA ASP A 147 40.22 4.39 -32.68
C ASP A 147 40.81 5.08 -33.89
N ARG A 148 39.99 5.57 -34.84
CA ARG A 148 40.47 6.38 -35.96
C ARG A 148 41.14 7.67 -35.53
N ILE A 149 40.66 8.36 -34.49
CA ILE A 149 41.29 9.57 -33.96
C ILE A 149 42.63 9.21 -33.31
N ILE A 150 42.70 8.12 -32.54
CA ILE A 150 43.94 7.59 -31.96
C ILE A 150 44.91 7.24 -33.10
N ASP A 151 44.49 6.49 -34.11
CA ASP A 151 45.33 6.12 -35.24
C ASP A 151 45.76 7.33 -36.09
N MET A 152 44.95 8.39 -36.14
CA MET A 152 45.34 9.66 -36.79
C MET A 152 46.30 10.49 -35.92
N ALA A 153 46.15 10.44 -34.60
CA ALA A 153 47.02 11.09 -33.63
C ALA A 153 48.37 10.37 -33.47
N PHE A 154 48.41 9.05 -33.63
CA PHE A 154 49.58 8.20 -33.40
C PHE A 154 50.18 7.58 -34.68
N GLY A 155 49.38 7.36 -35.73
CA GLY A 155 49.81 6.81 -37.03
C GLY A 155 50.56 7.81 -37.93
N SER A 156 50.62 9.10 -37.56
CA SER A 156 51.56 10.07 -38.12
C SER A 156 52.97 9.99 -37.49
N VAL A 157 53.26 8.93 -36.71
CA VAL A 157 54.58 8.68 -36.11
C VAL A 157 55.22 7.43 -36.71
N SER A 158 55.46 7.48 -38.02
CA SER A 158 56.54 6.72 -38.66
C SER A 158 57.46 7.72 -39.35
N GLY A 159 58.24 8.41 -38.52
CA GLY A 159 59.12 9.48 -38.98
C GLY A 159 59.61 10.33 -37.82
N THR A 160 60.45 9.75 -36.95
CA THR A 160 61.07 10.47 -35.81
C THR A 160 59.97 11.13 -34.94
N ASN A 161 60.26 12.09 -34.06
CA ASN A 161 59.31 12.97 -33.34
C ASN A 161 59.34 12.84 -31.81
N ASN A 162 60.30 13.56 -31.25
CA ASN A 162 60.15 14.24 -29.97
C ASN A 162 59.13 15.39 -30.11
N HIS A 163 57.86 15.10 -30.38
CA HIS A 163 56.82 16.12 -30.38
C HIS A 163 55.78 15.77 -29.32
N LEU A 164 56.08 16.20 -28.08
CA LEU A 164 55.03 16.51 -27.11
C LEU A 164 53.93 17.26 -27.86
N ILE A 165 52.73 16.69 -27.91
CA ILE A 165 51.56 17.37 -28.47
C ILE A 165 51.52 18.75 -27.81
N ASN A 166 51.69 19.81 -28.60
CA ASN A 166 51.60 21.16 -28.10
C ASN A 166 50.13 21.39 -27.77
N PHE A 167 49.75 21.11 -26.53
CA PHE A 167 48.40 21.34 -26.03
C PHE A 167 48.14 22.84 -26.11
N ASP A 168 47.33 23.24 -27.08
CA ASP A 168 46.92 24.63 -27.25
C ASP A 168 45.90 24.97 -26.15
N LEU A 169 46.45 25.37 -25.01
CA LEU A 169 45.71 25.79 -23.83
C LEU A 169 44.77 26.97 -24.15
N GLU A 170 45.17 27.88 -25.04
CA GLU A 170 44.35 29.03 -25.41
C GLU A 170 43.12 28.60 -26.22
N ALA A 171 43.30 27.71 -27.20
CA ALA A 171 42.18 27.15 -27.96
C ALA A 171 41.20 26.37 -27.06
N TYR A 172 41.73 25.58 -26.12
CA TYR A 172 40.91 24.81 -25.18
C TYR A 172 40.09 25.70 -24.23
N ILE A 173 40.71 26.73 -23.65
CA ILE A 173 40.01 27.70 -22.79
C ILE A 173 38.94 28.44 -23.60
N LYS A 174 39.27 28.87 -24.82
CA LYS A 174 38.35 29.61 -25.68
C LYS A 174 37.12 28.76 -26.05
N GLU A 175 37.32 27.52 -26.46
CA GLU A 175 36.23 26.61 -26.80
C GLU A 175 35.34 26.32 -25.59
N TYR A 176 35.93 26.14 -24.40
CA TYR A 176 35.16 25.96 -23.17
C TYR A 176 34.29 27.18 -22.84
N VAL A 177 34.85 28.40 -22.91
CA VAL A 177 34.11 29.63 -22.63
C VAL A 177 33.02 29.88 -23.67
N ASP A 178 33.27 29.57 -24.95
CA ASP A 178 32.30 29.73 -26.04
C ASP A 178 31.11 28.75 -25.92
N LEU A 179 31.34 27.54 -25.39
CA LEU A 179 30.30 26.53 -25.15
C LEU A 179 29.58 26.67 -23.81
N ALA A 180 30.23 27.30 -22.82
CA ALA A 180 29.69 27.46 -21.49
C ALA A 180 28.50 28.42 -21.45
N SER A 181 27.62 28.20 -20.47
CA SER A 181 26.49 29.10 -20.25
C SER A 181 26.97 30.48 -19.77
N PRO A 182 26.43 31.59 -20.31
CA PRO A 182 26.81 32.94 -19.91
C PRO A 182 26.73 33.19 -18.40
N VAL A 183 25.69 32.68 -17.72
CA VAL A 183 25.54 32.85 -16.27
C VAL A 183 26.59 32.05 -15.48
N GLY A 184 26.99 30.87 -15.99
CA GLY A 184 28.07 30.07 -15.43
C GLY A 184 29.44 30.74 -15.58
N VAL A 185 29.70 31.32 -16.76
CA VAL A 185 30.93 32.11 -17.01
C VAL A 185 31.00 33.33 -16.09
N VAL A 186 29.87 34.01 -15.82
CA VAL A 186 29.81 35.10 -14.84
C VAL A 186 30.12 34.61 -13.42
N ALA A 187 29.61 33.44 -13.00
CA ALA A 187 29.94 32.85 -11.72
C ALA A 187 31.44 32.50 -11.61
N MET A 188 32.02 31.92 -12.66
CA MET A 188 33.46 31.65 -12.75
C MET A 188 34.27 32.95 -12.66
N TYR A 189 33.85 34.00 -13.36
CA TYR A 189 34.49 35.31 -13.29
C TYR A 189 34.41 35.93 -11.89
N ALA A 190 33.27 35.78 -11.20
CA ALA A 190 33.12 36.21 -9.81
C ALA A 190 34.12 35.50 -8.88
N CYS A 191 34.34 34.19 -9.05
CA CYS A 191 35.36 33.43 -8.32
C CYS A 191 36.78 33.97 -8.55
N ILE A 192 37.13 34.27 -9.80
CA ILE A 192 38.44 34.81 -10.17
C ILE A 192 38.63 36.19 -9.52
N LYS A 193 37.63 37.08 -9.63
CA LYS A 193 37.69 38.41 -9.01
C LYS A 193 37.70 38.39 -7.49
N SER A 194 36.97 37.45 -6.89
CA SER A 194 36.99 37.19 -5.45
C SER A 194 38.39 36.79 -4.98
N LYS A 195 39.08 35.94 -5.75
CA LYS A 195 40.49 35.57 -5.50
C LYS A 195 41.41 36.78 -5.60
N ASP A 196 41.34 37.53 -6.70
CA ASP A 196 42.19 38.71 -6.94
C ASP A 196 42.00 39.78 -5.87
N ALA A 197 40.77 39.95 -5.38
CA ALA A 197 40.44 40.95 -4.36
C ALA A 197 40.61 40.43 -2.92
N ASN A 198 40.96 39.15 -2.73
CA ASN A 198 40.98 38.45 -1.44
C ASN A 198 39.68 38.68 -0.62
N LYS A 199 38.53 38.56 -1.29
CA LYS A 199 37.20 38.78 -0.70
C LYS A 199 36.31 37.58 -0.98
N ASN A 200 35.70 37.03 0.05
CA ASN A 200 34.69 36.00 -0.13
C ASN A 200 33.45 36.59 -0.81
N TRP A 201 32.78 35.77 -1.61
CA TRP A 201 31.51 36.11 -2.24
C TRP A 201 30.49 35.00 -2.01
N ASN A 202 29.22 35.31 -2.22
CA ASN A 202 28.11 34.41 -1.91
C ASN A 202 27.24 34.19 -3.15
N LEU A 203 26.75 32.97 -3.32
CA LEU A 203 25.82 32.56 -4.38
C LEU A 203 24.51 33.36 -4.36
N ASP A 204 24.13 33.95 -3.23
CA ASP A 204 23.00 34.87 -3.07
C ASP A 204 23.06 36.10 -3.99
N LEU A 205 24.24 36.40 -4.57
CA LEU A 205 24.37 37.38 -5.63
C LEU A 205 23.49 37.05 -6.84
N PHE A 206 23.15 35.78 -7.05
CA PHE A 206 22.16 35.32 -8.02
C PHE A 206 20.78 35.29 -7.35
N ILE A 207 19.91 36.21 -7.77
CA ILE A 207 18.60 36.48 -7.14
C ILE A 207 17.65 35.26 -7.18
N SER A 208 17.78 34.36 -8.15
CA SER A 208 16.93 33.18 -8.25
C SER A 208 17.62 31.93 -7.72
N GLU A 209 16.91 31.16 -6.88
CA GLU A 209 17.38 29.87 -6.35
C GLU A 209 17.81 28.91 -7.46
N ASN A 210 17.08 28.87 -8.58
CA ASN A 210 17.45 28.07 -9.75
C ASN A 210 18.84 28.46 -10.31
N ASN A 211 19.16 29.76 -10.35
CA ASN A 211 20.48 30.21 -10.81
C ASN A 211 21.56 29.90 -9.77
N GLN A 212 21.25 29.94 -8.48
CA GLN A 212 22.18 29.56 -7.42
C GLN A 212 22.57 28.08 -7.53
N PHE A 213 21.60 27.17 -7.67
CA PHE A 213 21.86 25.74 -7.85
C PHE A 213 22.60 25.46 -9.16
N TYR A 214 22.20 26.12 -10.25
CA TYR A 214 22.88 25.99 -11.54
C TYR A 214 24.35 26.46 -11.45
N CYS A 215 24.59 27.65 -10.91
CA CYS A 215 25.95 28.21 -10.76
C CYS A 215 26.81 27.35 -9.85
N SER A 216 26.24 26.78 -8.77
CA SER A 216 26.92 25.84 -7.90
C SER A 216 27.39 24.60 -8.67
N GLY A 217 26.49 23.97 -9.42
CA GLY A 217 26.82 22.80 -10.25
C GLY A 217 27.84 23.13 -11.35
N PHE A 218 27.71 24.30 -11.98
CA PHE A 218 28.66 24.78 -12.97
C PHE A 218 30.07 24.93 -12.36
N LEU A 219 30.20 25.62 -11.22
CA LEU A 219 31.48 25.85 -10.55
C LEU A 219 32.18 24.54 -10.12
N ILE A 220 31.42 23.54 -9.65
CA ILE A 220 31.96 22.21 -9.31
C ILE A 220 32.50 21.51 -10.57
N SER A 221 31.76 21.59 -11.68
CA SER A 221 32.19 21.03 -12.97
C SER A 221 33.47 21.71 -13.48
N THR A 222 33.52 23.05 -13.44
CA THR A 222 34.70 23.83 -13.83
C THR A 222 35.91 23.53 -12.96
N THR A 223 35.70 23.26 -11.67
CA THR A 223 36.76 22.82 -10.74
C THR A 223 37.26 21.43 -11.06
N SER A 224 36.35 20.50 -11.39
CA SER A 224 36.68 19.12 -11.77
C SER A 224 37.43 19.06 -13.10
N ALA A 225 37.13 19.98 -14.02
CA ALA A 225 37.85 20.15 -15.28
C ALA A 225 39.21 20.86 -15.11
N GLY A 226 39.56 21.33 -13.91
CA GLY A 226 40.86 21.91 -13.60
C GLY A 226 41.04 23.37 -14.01
N PHE A 227 39.97 24.08 -14.40
CA PHE A 227 40.06 25.49 -14.80
C PHE A 227 40.19 26.45 -13.60
N ILE A 228 39.54 26.14 -12.48
CA ILE A 228 39.57 26.93 -11.25
C ILE A 228 39.65 26.00 -10.03
N THR A 229 40.04 26.53 -8.88
CA THR A 229 39.99 25.79 -7.61
C THR A 229 39.18 26.60 -6.61
N LEU A 230 38.11 26.02 -6.08
CA LEU A 230 37.20 26.66 -5.13
C LEU A 230 36.58 25.64 -4.18
N ASN A 231 36.07 26.17 -3.08
CA ASN A 231 35.28 25.46 -2.08
C ASN A 231 33.96 26.22 -1.86
N ILE A 232 32.84 25.50 -1.95
CA ILE A 232 31.49 26.03 -1.75
C ILE A 232 30.96 25.49 -0.42
N ASP A 233 30.60 26.39 0.49
CA ASP A 233 29.87 26.05 1.70
C ASP A 233 28.36 26.06 1.41
N PHE A 234 27.79 24.88 1.19
CA PHE A 234 26.35 24.73 0.89
C PHE A 234 25.43 25.11 2.06
N SER A 235 25.94 25.28 3.27
CA SER A 235 25.13 25.68 4.42
C SER A 235 24.75 27.15 4.40
N ASN A 236 25.59 28.00 3.78
CA ASN A 236 25.41 29.44 3.75
C ASN A 236 25.62 30.06 2.36
N GLY A 237 25.93 29.27 1.33
CA GLY A 237 26.13 29.72 -0.04
C GLY A 237 27.47 30.44 -0.30
N ASN A 238 28.39 30.46 0.67
CA ASN A 238 29.68 31.13 0.51
C ASN A 238 30.61 30.35 -0.41
N VAL A 239 31.26 31.06 -1.31
CA VAL A 239 32.27 30.53 -2.22
C VAL A 239 33.62 31.13 -1.86
N SER A 240 34.58 30.25 -1.60
CA SER A 240 35.97 30.60 -1.32
C SER A 240 36.86 30.01 -2.42
N SER A 241 37.60 30.86 -3.12
CA SER A 241 38.58 30.42 -4.12
C SER A 241 39.92 30.15 -3.43
N LEU A 242 40.56 29.03 -3.80
CA LEU A 242 41.88 28.60 -3.33
C LEU A 242 42.97 29.10 -4.27
#